data_AF-A0A413NF33-F1
#
_entry.id   AF-A0A413NF33-F1
#
_cell.length_a   1.000
_cell.length_b   1.000
_cell.length_c   1.000
_cell.angle_alpha   90.00
_cell.angle_beta   90.00
_cell.angle_gamma   90.00
#
_symmetry.space_group_name_H-M   'P 1'
#
loop_
_entity.id
_entity.type
_entity.pdbx_description
1 polymer ?
#
loop_
_entity_poly.entity_id
_entity_poly.type
_entity_poly.pdbx_seq_one_letter_code
_entity_poly.pdbx_strand_id
1 'polypeptide(L)'
;MKLYIISNRLPVKVTKEDETFVFSRSEGGLATGLDSLQISYEKHWIGWPGICVDNEESKEEITFRLEGINFHPVFLSEIQIKNYYEGYSNSTIWPLCHYFFVYTLYRNSFWQSYQEVNQLFCDAICRVIRPGDKVWIQDYQLMLLPGMLRKVYPDLNIGYFHHIPFPSYELFRILPERAEILKGLLGADFIAFHTHDYMRHFISAVERVLRIDFKLDEAQLGNRVVRTDALPMGINYGLYHNASSRPEVRRAIDRTRKFFGNHKLILSVDRLDYSKGILHRLFLSFLIPLNDDIFLFFFIFA
;
A
#
# COMPACT_ATOMS: atom_id res chain seq x y z
N MET A 1 11.96 17.62 13.70
CA MET A 1 10.83 16.70 13.84
C MET A 1 10.73 15.92 12.54
N LYS A 2 10.81 14.59 12.61
CA LYS A 2 10.83 13.70 11.44
C LYS A 2 9.46 13.07 11.25
N LEU A 3 9.15 12.76 10.00
CA LEU A 3 8.00 11.93 9.63
C LEU A 3 8.53 10.61 9.07
N TYR A 4 8.20 9.51 9.75
CA TYR A 4 8.50 8.16 9.28
C TYR A 4 7.30 7.60 8.53
N ILE A 5 7.42 7.47 7.22
CA ILE A 5 6.45 6.78 6.37
C ILE A 5 6.83 5.30 6.36
N ILE A 6 5.89 4.43 6.75
CA ILE A 6 6.13 2.99 6.82
C ILE A 6 5.19 2.28 5.85
N SER A 7 5.73 1.60 4.84
CA SER A 7 4.94 0.81 3.89
C SER A 7 5.63 -0.51 3.59
N ASN A 8 4.88 -1.48 3.07
CA ASN A 8 5.42 -2.80 2.76
C ASN A 8 6.69 -2.76 1.90
N ARG A 9 6.74 -1.89 0.88
CA ARG A 9 7.92 -1.69 0.02
C ARG A 9 8.49 -0.28 0.19
N LEU A 10 9.80 -0.15 0.03
CA LEU A 10 10.45 1.14 -0.17
C LEU A 10 10.05 1.74 -1.53
N PRO A 11 10.15 3.07 -1.70
CA PRO A 11 9.99 3.72 -3.00
C PRO A 11 11.16 3.43 -3.98
N VAL A 12 12.12 2.63 -3.55
CA VAL A 12 13.21 2.08 -4.35
C VAL A 12 13.21 0.55 -4.28
N LYS A 13 13.61 -0.08 -5.37
CA LYS A 13 13.83 -1.50 -5.51
C LYS A 13 15.33 -1.74 -5.70
N VAL A 14 15.87 -2.65 -4.90
CA VAL A 14 17.25 -3.12 -5.01
C VAL A 14 17.27 -4.38 -5.86
N THR A 15 18.17 -4.43 -6.84
CA THR A 15 18.50 -5.62 -7.62
C THR A 15 19.99 -5.89 -7.50
N LYS A 16 20.38 -7.16 -7.61
CA LYS A 16 21.78 -7.56 -7.69
C LYS A 16 22.12 -7.81 -9.15
N GLU A 17 23.05 -7.03 -9.69
CA GLU A 17 23.62 -7.21 -11.02
C GLU A 17 25.11 -7.54 -10.83
N ASP A 18 25.49 -8.77 -11.22
CA ASP A 18 26.78 -9.38 -10.92
C ASP A 18 27.13 -9.33 -9.42
N GLU A 19 28.13 -8.54 -9.03
CA GLU A 19 28.56 -8.33 -7.64
C GLU A 19 28.12 -6.97 -7.06
N THR A 20 27.29 -6.20 -7.78
CA THR A 20 26.91 -4.85 -7.36
C THR A 20 25.40 -4.70 -7.15
N PHE A 21 25.03 -3.90 -6.15
CA PHE A 21 23.64 -3.54 -5.92
C PHE A 21 23.23 -2.32 -6.74
N VAL A 22 22.18 -2.50 -7.53
CA VAL A 22 21.55 -1.46 -8.35
C VAL A 22 20.24 -1.03 -7.70
N PHE A 23 20.03 0.29 -7.64
CA PHE A 23 18.89 0.91 -6.98
C PHE A 23 18.04 1.59 -8.05
N SER A 24 16.82 1.10 -8.22
CA SER A 24 15.84 1.62 -9.18
C SER A 24 14.59 2.09 -8.45
N ARG A 25 13.76 2.93 -9.10
CA ARG A 25 12.50 3.38 -8.51
C ARG A 25 11.50 2.23 -8.47
N SER A 26 10.81 2.05 -7.35
CA SER A 26 9.74 1.06 -7.24
C SER A 26 8.53 1.41 -8.11
N GLU A 27 7.91 0.38 -8.67
CA GLU A 27 6.63 0.46 -9.37
C GLU A 27 5.50 0.63 -8.35
N GLY A 28 4.64 1.65 -8.51
CA GLY A 28 3.44 1.81 -7.67
C GLY A 28 2.93 3.24 -7.48
N GLY A 29 1.61 3.35 -7.33
CA GLY A 29 0.92 4.63 -7.10
C GLY A 29 1.19 5.25 -5.72
N LEU A 30 1.40 4.42 -4.69
CA LEU A 30 1.65 4.88 -3.32
C LEU A 30 2.94 5.70 -3.21
N ALA A 31 4.06 5.12 -3.67
CA ALA A 31 5.35 5.79 -3.66
C ALA A 31 5.31 7.10 -4.47
N THR A 32 4.72 7.07 -5.67
CA THR A 32 4.58 8.26 -6.52
C THR A 32 3.75 9.36 -5.85
N GLY A 33 2.63 9.01 -5.22
CA GLY A 33 1.77 9.98 -4.53
C GLY A 33 2.44 10.59 -3.31
N LEU A 34 3.02 9.77 -2.43
CA LEU A 34 3.63 10.25 -1.18
C LEU A 34 4.96 11.00 -1.40
N ASP A 35 5.73 10.64 -2.43
CA ASP A 35 6.95 11.34 -2.80
C ASP A 35 6.66 12.80 -3.20
N SER A 36 5.51 13.03 -3.85
CA SER A 36 5.05 14.36 -4.27
C SER A 36 4.56 15.26 -3.14
N LEU A 37 4.44 14.76 -1.91
CA LEU A 37 4.02 15.55 -0.75
C LEU A 37 5.08 16.61 -0.41
N GLN A 38 4.67 17.87 -0.52
CA GLN A 38 5.43 19.03 -0.06
C GLN A 38 5.03 19.33 1.39
N ILE A 39 5.85 18.87 2.32
CA ILE A 39 5.64 19.05 3.76
C ILE A 39 6.92 19.60 4.40
N SER A 40 6.79 20.30 5.52
CA SER A 40 7.91 20.87 6.27
C SER A 40 8.71 19.85 7.09
N TYR A 41 8.34 18.57 7.05
CA TYR A 41 8.97 17.49 7.80
C TYR A 41 10.12 16.86 7.01
N GLU A 42 11.21 16.51 7.70
CA GLU A 42 12.21 15.60 7.15
C GLU A 42 11.58 14.20 7.02
N LYS A 43 11.49 13.71 5.78
CA LYS A 43 10.85 12.43 5.45
C LYS A 43 11.86 11.31 5.57
N HIS A 44 11.49 10.30 6.34
CA HIS A 44 12.17 9.01 6.36
C HIS A 44 11.20 7.93 5.89
N TRP A 45 11.72 6.90 5.24
CA TRP A 45 10.90 5.79 4.76
C TRP A 45 11.39 4.47 5.32
N ILE A 46 10.48 3.62 5.79
CA ILE A 46 10.77 2.26 6.26
C ILE A 46 10.00 1.26 5.42
N GLY A 47 10.68 0.23 4.90
CA GLY A 47 10.05 -0.73 4.00
C GLY A 47 10.98 -1.84 3.53
N TRP A 48 10.42 -2.87 2.89
CA TRP A 48 11.23 -3.91 2.25
C TRP A 48 11.88 -3.38 0.96
N PRO A 49 13.20 -3.58 0.76
CA PRO A 49 13.94 -3.09 -0.42
C PRO A 49 13.65 -3.87 -1.72
N GLY A 50 12.83 -4.91 -1.68
CA GLY A 50 12.47 -5.67 -2.89
C GLY A 50 13.42 -6.81 -3.25
N ILE A 51 14.39 -7.12 -2.38
CA ILE A 51 15.34 -8.23 -2.52
C ILE A 51 15.41 -9.05 -1.23
N CYS A 52 15.61 -10.36 -1.37
CA CYS A 52 15.94 -11.27 -0.28
C CYS A 52 17.46 -11.44 -0.24
N VAL A 53 18.08 -11.20 0.92
CA VAL A 53 19.52 -11.34 1.13
C VAL A 53 19.74 -11.98 2.49
N ASP A 54 20.52 -13.06 2.51
CA ASP A 54 20.73 -13.87 3.72
C ASP A 54 22.02 -13.53 4.46
N ASN A 55 23.02 -12.96 3.77
CA ASN A 55 24.29 -12.59 4.38
C ASN A 55 24.25 -11.17 4.98
N GLU A 56 24.84 -10.99 6.15
CA GLU A 56 24.82 -9.72 6.88
C GLU A 56 25.61 -8.62 6.17
N GLU A 57 26.73 -8.94 5.51
CA GLU A 57 27.53 -7.97 4.76
C GLU A 57 26.72 -7.24 3.67
N SER A 58 25.92 -7.98 2.90
CA SER A 58 25.00 -7.41 1.90
C SER A 58 23.91 -6.56 2.54
N LYS A 59 23.37 -6.97 3.69
CA LYS A 59 22.35 -6.19 4.41
C LYS A 59 22.94 -4.87 4.91
N GLU A 60 24.16 -4.90 5.44
CA GLU A 60 24.89 -3.71 5.90
C GLU A 60 25.18 -2.76 4.74
N GLU A 61 25.68 -3.27 3.60
CA GLU A 61 25.95 -2.44 2.42
C GLU A 61 24.67 -1.76 1.90
N ILE A 62 23.59 -2.52 1.74
CA ILE A 62 22.30 -1.99 1.29
C ILE A 62 21.76 -0.95 2.29
N THR A 63 21.85 -1.23 3.59
CA THR A 63 21.40 -0.32 4.65
C THR A 63 22.17 0.99 4.58
N PHE A 64 23.50 0.94 4.54
CA PHE A 64 24.35 2.13 4.47
C PHE A 64 24.00 3.02 3.27
N ARG A 65 23.78 2.44 2.09
CA ARG A 65 23.42 3.19 0.88
C ARG A 65 22.02 3.81 0.98
N LEU A 66 21.06 3.11 1.59
CA LEU A 66 19.69 3.60 1.76
C LEU A 66 19.57 4.67 2.84
N GLU A 67 20.34 4.56 3.92
CA GLU A 67 20.37 5.57 4.98
C GLU A 67 20.83 6.93 4.47
N GLY A 68 21.75 6.95 3.50
CA GLY A 68 22.20 8.17 2.81
C GLY A 68 21.07 8.94 2.10
N ILE A 69 19.92 8.31 1.86
CA ILE A 69 18.71 8.93 1.30
C ILE A 69 17.50 8.80 2.24
N ASN A 70 17.74 8.65 3.54
CA ASN A 70 16.73 8.56 4.60
C ASN A 70 15.78 7.33 4.50
N PHE A 71 16.21 6.26 3.83
CA PHE A 71 15.46 5.02 3.73
C PHE A 71 16.05 3.94 4.67
N HIS A 72 15.18 3.22 5.35
CA HIS A 72 15.52 2.20 6.33
C HIS A 72 14.94 0.85 5.88
N PRO A 73 15.77 -0.09 5.40
CA PRO A 73 15.28 -1.36 4.88
C PRO A 73 14.80 -2.30 5.99
N VAL A 74 13.72 -3.02 5.72
CA VAL A 74 13.28 -4.20 6.48
C VAL A 74 13.53 -5.43 5.62
N PHE A 75 14.56 -6.21 5.95
CA PHE A 75 14.90 -7.42 5.20
C PHE A 75 13.94 -8.56 5.56
N LEU A 76 13.42 -9.21 4.53
CA LEU A 76 12.49 -10.33 4.66
C LEU A 76 13.12 -11.55 3.99
N SER A 77 12.95 -12.71 4.61
CA SER A 77 13.32 -14.00 4.00
C SER A 77 12.31 -14.43 2.93
N GLU A 78 12.70 -15.36 2.06
CA GLU A 78 11.79 -15.90 1.04
C GLU A 78 10.52 -16.53 1.64
N ILE A 79 10.65 -17.23 2.77
CA ILE A 79 9.51 -17.83 3.46
C ILE A 79 8.55 -16.77 4.00
N GLN A 80 9.08 -15.65 4.51
CA GLN A 80 8.27 -14.52 4.94
C GLN A 80 7.59 -13.84 3.77
N ILE A 81 8.27 -13.60 2.65
CA ILE A 81 7.64 -13.05 1.44
C ILE A 81 6.49 -13.95 0.97
N LYS A 82 6.72 -15.26 0.89
CA LYS A 82 5.71 -16.24 0.48
C LYS A 82 4.50 -16.27 1.41
N ASN A 83 4.71 -16.29 2.73
CA ASN A 83 3.60 -16.48 3.67
C ASN A 83 2.93 -15.17 4.10
N TYR A 84 3.67 -14.07 4.25
CA TYR A 84 3.13 -12.76 4.65
C TYR A 84 2.62 -11.95 3.45
N TYR A 85 3.43 -11.80 2.40
CA TYR A 85 3.09 -10.92 1.27
C TYR A 85 2.20 -11.64 0.26
N GLU A 86 2.65 -12.78 -0.27
CA GLU A 86 1.86 -13.57 -1.22
C GLU A 86 0.69 -14.29 -0.50
N GLY A 87 0.95 -14.81 0.71
CA GLY A 87 -0.03 -15.49 1.55
C GLY A 87 -1.03 -14.55 2.21
N TYR A 88 -0.80 -14.14 3.46
CA TYR A 88 -1.82 -13.43 4.25
C TYR A 88 -2.27 -12.12 3.58
N SER A 89 -1.34 -11.33 3.08
CA SER A 89 -1.66 -10.04 2.46
C SER A 89 -2.44 -10.24 1.14
N ASN A 90 -1.87 -10.96 0.16
CA ASN A 90 -2.44 -11.01 -1.19
C ASN A 90 -3.40 -12.19 -1.45
N SER A 91 -3.31 -13.28 -0.68
CA SER A 91 -4.20 -14.44 -0.79
C SER A 91 -5.31 -14.45 0.27
N THR A 92 -5.20 -13.68 1.36
CA THR A 92 -6.25 -13.60 2.40
C THR A 92 -6.92 -12.22 2.43
N ILE A 93 -6.17 -11.17 2.74
CA ILE A 93 -6.73 -9.83 2.97
C ILE A 93 -7.19 -9.17 1.67
N TRP A 94 -6.36 -9.17 0.63
CA TRP A 94 -6.67 -8.56 -0.66
C TRP A 94 -7.99 -9.07 -1.28
N PRO A 95 -8.20 -10.39 -1.49
CA PRO A 95 -9.47 -10.90 -2.04
C PRO A 95 -10.67 -10.55 -1.16
N LEU A 96 -10.52 -10.69 0.16
CA LEU A 96 -11.61 -10.42 1.10
C LEU A 96 -12.06 -8.96 1.04
N CYS A 97 -11.09 -8.03 1.08
CA CYS A 97 -11.33 -6.60 1.04
C CYS A 97 -11.91 -6.13 -0.30
N HIS A 98 -11.58 -6.83 -1.39
CA HIS A 98 -12.15 -6.59 -2.72
C HIS A 98 -13.43 -7.39 -3.00
N TYR A 99 -14.05 -7.99 -1.98
CA TYR A 99 -15.31 -8.73 -2.08
C TYR A 99 -15.25 -10.00 -2.94
N PHE A 100 -14.04 -10.52 -3.20
CA PHE A 100 -13.79 -11.81 -3.85
C PHE A 100 -13.52 -12.91 -2.80
N PHE A 101 -14.42 -13.07 -1.83
CA PHE A 101 -14.20 -13.99 -0.69
C PHE A 101 -13.90 -15.43 -1.10
N VAL A 102 -14.40 -15.89 -2.25
CA VAL A 102 -14.14 -17.24 -2.81
C VAL A 102 -12.65 -17.47 -3.09
N TYR A 103 -11.87 -16.40 -3.32
CA TYR A 103 -10.43 -16.47 -3.55
C TYR A 103 -9.61 -16.35 -2.26
N THR A 104 -10.26 -16.18 -1.11
CA THR A 104 -9.58 -16.06 0.18
C THR A 104 -9.04 -17.42 0.61
N LEU A 105 -7.72 -17.52 0.76
CA LEU A 105 -7.03 -18.68 1.29
C LEU A 105 -6.60 -18.44 2.72
N TYR A 106 -6.83 -19.41 3.60
CA TYR A 106 -6.42 -19.35 5.00
C TYR A 106 -5.43 -20.46 5.34
N ARG A 107 -4.33 -20.09 6.00
CA ARG A 107 -3.33 -21.01 6.56
C ARG A 107 -2.75 -20.40 7.83
N ASN A 108 -2.56 -21.20 8.87
CA ASN A 108 -1.94 -20.72 10.11
C ASN A 108 -0.55 -20.13 9.89
N SER A 109 0.23 -20.68 8.95
CA SER A 109 1.56 -20.16 8.59
C SER A 109 1.50 -18.75 7.99
N PHE A 110 0.40 -18.38 7.32
CA PHE A 110 0.22 -17.04 6.77
C PHE A 110 0.08 -16.02 7.90
N TRP A 111 -0.79 -16.31 8.87
CA TRP A 111 -0.97 -15.43 10.02
C TRP A 111 0.29 -15.30 10.88
N GLN A 112 0.98 -16.42 11.14
CA GLN A 112 2.25 -16.41 11.88
C GLN A 112 3.29 -15.50 11.20
N SER A 113 3.54 -15.68 9.91
CA SER A 113 4.46 -14.80 9.18
C SER A 113 3.95 -13.36 9.12
N TYR A 114 2.63 -13.13 9.11
CA TYR A 114 2.08 -11.77 9.15
C TYR A 114 2.39 -11.05 10.48
N GLN A 115 2.30 -11.75 11.59
CA GLN A 115 2.71 -11.25 12.91
C GLN A 115 4.22 -11.02 12.98
N GLU A 116 5.02 -12.00 12.55
CA GLU A 116 6.49 -11.92 12.53
C GLU A 116 6.98 -10.73 11.71
N VAL A 117 6.45 -10.54 10.51
CA VAL A 117 6.86 -9.41 9.65
C VAL A 117 6.41 -8.08 10.24
N ASN A 118 5.19 -7.95 10.77
CA ASN A 118 4.78 -6.73 11.46
C ASN A 118 5.70 -6.43 12.68
N GLN A 119 6.20 -7.44 13.37
CA GLN A 119 7.19 -7.28 14.44
C GLN A 119 8.53 -6.78 13.90
N LEU A 120 9.04 -7.32 12.78
CA LEU A 120 10.27 -6.82 12.14
C LEU A 120 10.16 -5.34 11.76
N PHE A 121 9.00 -4.92 11.24
CA PHE A 121 8.72 -3.51 10.95
C PHE A 121 8.69 -2.67 12.23
N CYS A 122 8.10 -3.19 13.32
CA CYS A 122 8.10 -2.54 14.63
C CYS A 122 9.53 -2.36 15.16
N ASP A 123 10.35 -3.41 15.09
CA ASP A 123 11.74 -3.37 15.55
C ASP A 123 12.57 -2.37 14.74
N ALA A 124 12.37 -2.30 13.42
CA ALA A 124 13.07 -1.37 12.54
C ALA A 124 12.81 0.10 12.91
N ILE A 125 11.54 0.50 13.08
CA ILE A 125 11.21 1.87 13.49
C ILE A 125 11.69 2.16 14.92
N CYS A 126 11.63 1.18 15.84
CA CYS A 126 12.07 1.37 17.22
C CYS A 126 13.55 1.73 17.34
N ARG A 127 14.40 1.35 16.37
CA ARG A 127 15.83 1.69 16.34
C ARG A 127 16.10 3.17 16.01
N VAL A 128 15.18 3.83 15.32
CA VAL A 128 15.44 5.16 14.73
C VAL A 128 14.52 6.26 15.24
N ILE A 129 13.32 5.91 15.72
CA ILE A 129 12.31 6.87 16.20
C ILE A 129 12.79 7.60 17.45
N ARG A 130 12.50 8.91 17.55
CA ARG A 130 12.80 9.74 18.73
C ARG A 130 11.54 10.41 19.28
N PRO A 131 11.54 10.84 20.55
CA PRO A 131 10.44 11.62 21.11
C PRO A 131 10.11 12.85 20.25
N GLY A 132 8.82 13.05 19.97
CA GLY A 132 8.32 14.14 19.13
C GLY A 132 8.26 13.84 17.63
N ASP A 133 8.83 12.73 17.16
CA ASP A 133 8.65 12.30 15.77
C ASP A 133 7.24 11.74 15.53
N LYS A 134 6.86 11.64 14.25
CA LYS A 134 5.55 11.13 13.81
C LYS A 134 5.72 9.90 12.93
N VAL A 135 4.79 8.97 13.05
CA VAL A 135 4.75 7.75 12.23
C VAL A 135 3.48 7.75 11.38
N TRP A 136 3.62 7.42 10.11
CA TRP A 136 2.50 7.26 9.19
C TRP A 136 2.59 5.93 8.44
N ILE A 137 1.79 4.97 8.92
CA ILE A 137 1.76 3.58 8.45
C ILE A 137 0.80 3.46 7.27
N GLN A 138 1.24 2.74 6.24
CA GLN A 138 0.51 2.57 5.01
C GLN A 138 0.06 1.12 4.85
N ASP A 139 -1.24 1.00 4.61
CA ASP A 139 -1.89 -0.10 3.91
C ASP A 139 -2.04 -1.44 4.66
N TYR A 140 -2.77 -2.36 4.03
CA TYR A 140 -3.28 -3.59 4.64
C TYR A 140 -2.21 -4.62 5.05
N GLN A 141 -0.95 -4.46 4.61
CA GLN A 141 0.10 -5.39 5.02
C GLN A 141 0.60 -5.11 6.46
N LEU A 142 0.37 -3.91 6.99
CA LEU A 142 0.92 -3.45 8.27
C LEU A 142 -0.16 -3.11 9.31
N MET A 143 -1.28 -3.85 9.33
CA MET A 143 -2.43 -3.53 10.20
C MET A 143 -2.15 -3.78 11.70
N LEU A 144 -1.14 -4.57 12.06
CA LEU A 144 -0.79 -4.82 13.47
C LEU A 144 0.20 -3.80 14.02
N LEU A 145 0.99 -3.19 13.13
CA LEU A 145 2.06 -2.28 13.48
C LEU A 145 1.63 -1.09 14.38
N PRO A 146 0.49 -0.41 14.17
CA PRO A 146 0.11 0.70 15.04
C PRO A 146 -0.06 0.25 16.51
N GLY A 147 -0.72 -0.89 16.73
CA GLY A 147 -0.92 -1.49 18.05
C GLY A 147 0.36 -2.00 18.69
N MET A 148 1.30 -2.52 17.88
CA MET A 148 2.63 -2.90 18.36
C MET A 148 3.42 -1.69 18.83
N LEU A 149 3.46 -0.61 18.03
CA LEU A 149 4.18 0.62 18.38
C LEU A 149 3.58 1.32 19.59
N ARG A 150 2.26 1.38 19.70
CA ARG A 150 1.59 2.01 20.85
C ARG A 150 1.97 1.33 22.18
N LYS A 151 2.24 0.02 22.17
CA LYS A 151 2.69 -0.71 23.38
C LYS A 151 4.11 -0.31 23.80
N VAL A 152 4.98 -0.03 22.83
CA VAL A 152 6.38 0.37 23.09
C VAL A 152 6.47 1.86 23.41
N TYR A 153 5.75 2.69 22.66
CA TYR A 153 5.74 4.14 22.77
C TYR A 153 4.30 4.66 22.98
N PRO A 154 3.83 4.74 24.23
CA PRO A 154 2.45 5.14 24.55
C PRO A 154 2.06 6.55 24.08
N ASP A 155 3.02 7.45 23.89
CA ASP A 155 2.80 8.86 23.52
C ASP A 155 3.16 9.18 22.06
N LEU A 156 3.52 8.18 21.25
CA LEU A 156 3.90 8.38 19.85
C LEU A 156 2.70 8.85 19.01
N ASN A 157 2.90 9.80 18.09
CA ASN A 157 1.85 10.17 17.14
C ASN A 157 1.84 9.18 15.96
N ILE A 158 0.77 8.40 15.83
CA ILE A 158 0.65 7.32 14.85
C ILE A 158 -0.56 7.56 13.95
N GLY A 159 -0.31 7.79 12.66
CA GLY A 159 -1.32 7.76 11.62
C GLY A 159 -1.30 6.42 10.87
N TYR A 160 -2.47 5.95 10.44
CA TYR A 160 -2.63 4.81 9.55
C TYR A 160 -3.53 5.19 8.37
N PHE A 161 -3.18 4.74 7.16
CA PHE A 161 -4.01 4.91 5.97
C PHE A 161 -4.25 3.57 5.27
N HIS A 162 -5.51 3.22 5.02
CA HIS A 162 -5.92 2.01 4.31
C HIS A 162 -6.18 2.30 2.81
N HIS A 163 -5.36 1.75 1.91
CA HIS A 163 -5.41 2.10 0.48
C HIS A 163 -6.33 1.20 -0.36
N ILE A 164 -6.85 0.14 0.23
CA ILE A 164 -7.83 -0.76 -0.40
C ILE A 164 -9.22 -0.52 0.19
N PRO A 165 -10.30 -1.06 -0.41
CA PRO A 165 -11.61 -1.02 0.23
C PRO A 165 -11.56 -1.73 1.59
N PHE A 166 -12.19 -1.17 2.61
CA PHE A 166 -12.44 -1.91 3.85
C PHE A 166 -13.79 -2.62 3.71
N PRO A 167 -13.86 -3.96 3.86
CA PRO A 167 -15.07 -4.71 3.56
C PRO A 167 -16.12 -4.54 4.65
N SER A 168 -17.40 -4.71 4.28
CA SER A 168 -18.50 -4.77 5.25
C SER A 168 -18.24 -5.82 6.34
N TYR A 169 -18.82 -5.61 7.53
CA TYR A 169 -18.67 -6.52 8.66
C TYR A 169 -19.01 -7.99 8.32
N GLU A 170 -20.00 -8.23 7.45
CA GLU A 170 -20.41 -9.59 7.07
C GLU A 170 -19.30 -10.38 6.36
N LEU A 171 -18.45 -9.70 5.60
CA LEU A 171 -17.26 -10.32 5.02
C LEU A 171 -16.11 -10.31 6.01
N PHE A 172 -15.88 -9.19 6.69
CA PHE A 172 -14.75 -9.06 7.63
C PHE A 172 -14.78 -10.11 8.75
N ARG A 173 -15.98 -10.49 9.23
CA ARG A 173 -16.14 -11.48 10.31
C ARG A 173 -15.69 -12.90 9.94
N ILE A 174 -15.45 -13.18 8.67
CA ILE A 174 -14.90 -14.46 8.20
C ILE A 174 -13.46 -14.63 8.69
N LEU A 175 -12.71 -13.55 8.91
CA LEU A 175 -11.34 -13.62 9.42
C LEU A 175 -11.32 -14.15 10.85
N PRO A 176 -10.56 -15.22 11.13
CA PRO A 176 -10.34 -15.70 12.48
C PRO A 176 -9.73 -14.63 13.38
N GLU A 177 -8.76 -13.87 12.88
CA GLU A 177 -7.95 -12.88 13.62
C GLU A 177 -8.47 -11.45 13.51
N ARG A 178 -9.76 -11.31 13.17
CA ARG A 178 -10.47 -10.02 13.04
C ARG A 178 -10.28 -9.12 14.26
N ALA A 179 -10.25 -9.67 15.47
CA ALA A 179 -10.12 -8.88 16.69
C ALA A 179 -8.70 -8.32 16.84
N GLU A 180 -7.69 -9.12 16.52
CA GLU A 180 -6.27 -8.78 16.53
C GLU A 180 -5.97 -7.69 15.51
N ILE A 181 -6.49 -7.81 14.28
CA ILE A 181 -6.35 -6.80 13.23
C ILE A 181 -6.95 -5.47 13.68
N LEU A 182 -8.20 -5.48 14.17
CA LEU A 182 -8.87 -4.25 14.61
C LEU A 182 -8.16 -3.61 15.81
N LYS A 183 -7.69 -4.41 16.77
CA LYS A 183 -6.87 -3.91 17.90
C LYS A 183 -5.54 -3.33 17.41
N GLY A 184 -4.93 -3.93 16.39
CA GLY A 184 -3.74 -3.43 15.72
C GLY A 184 -3.97 -2.03 15.14
N LEU A 185 -5.03 -1.87 14.35
CA LEU A 185 -5.40 -0.59 13.74
C LEU A 185 -5.72 0.48 14.77
N LEU A 186 -6.50 0.12 15.81
CA LEU A 186 -6.82 1.00 16.94
C LEU A 186 -5.63 1.37 17.81
N GLY A 187 -4.40 0.94 17.50
CA GLY A 187 -3.19 1.51 18.08
C GLY A 187 -2.84 2.90 17.55
N ALA A 188 -3.33 3.25 16.35
CA ALA A 188 -3.17 4.57 15.75
C ALA A 188 -4.03 5.63 16.44
N ASP A 189 -3.61 6.89 16.34
CA ASP A 189 -4.41 8.06 16.77
C ASP A 189 -5.36 8.52 15.66
N PHE A 190 -4.95 8.32 14.40
CA PHE A 190 -5.71 8.72 13.21
C PHE A 190 -5.71 7.61 12.16
N ILE A 191 -6.89 7.18 11.73
CA ILE A 191 -7.10 6.10 10.76
C ILE A 191 -7.89 6.65 9.58
N ALA A 192 -7.29 6.68 8.39
CA ALA A 192 -7.91 7.22 7.20
C ALA A 192 -8.18 6.16 6.12
N PHE A 193 -9.26 6.40 5.37
CA PHE A 193 -9.69 5.58 4.23
C PHE A 193 -9.93 6.47 3.01
N HIS A 194 -10.02 5.91 1.81
CA HIS A 194 -10.34 6.69 0.62
C HIS A 194 -11.78 7.23 0.57
N THR A 195 -12.74 6.54 1.17
CA THR A 195 -14.17 6.90 1.08
C THR A 195 -14.86 6.74 2.43
N HIS A 196 -15.96 7.47 2.62
CA HIS A 196 -16.80 7.34 3.81
C HIS A 196 -17.38 5.92 3.94
N ASP A 197 -17.62 5.21 2.85
CA ASP A 197 -18.18 3.86 2.89
C ASP A 197 -17.20 2.88 3.56
N TYR A 198 -15.92 2.96 3.19
CA TYR A 198 -14.86 2.14 3.78
C TYR A 198 -14.69 2.48 5.27
N MET A 199 -14.71 3.77 5.61
CA MET A 199 -14.67 4.26 6.98
C MET A 199 -15.84 3.71 7.82
N ARG A 200 -17.08 3.79 7.31
CA ARG A 200 -18.27 3.25 8.00
C ARG A 200 -18.19 1.73 8.18
N HIS A 201 -17.64 1.00 7.22
CA HIS A 201 -17.43 -0.44 7.36
C HIS A 201 -16.41 -0.78 8.45
N PHE A 202 -15.32 -0.01 8.55
CA PHE A 202 -14.35 -0.15 9.64
C PHE A 202 -15.00 0.13 11.01
N ILE A 203 -15.70 1.25 11.16
CA ILE A 203 -16.42 1.60 12.39
C ILE A 203 -17.37 0.47 12.79
N SER A 204 -18.22 0.01 11.85
CA SER A 204 -19.14 -1.09 12.10
C SER A 204 -18.44 -2.40 12.49
N ALA A 205 -17.25 -2.67 11.96
CA ALA A 205 -16.48 -3.84 12.33
C ALA A 205 -15.92 -3.72 13.76
N VAL A 206 -15.40 -2.55 14.13
CA VAL A 206 -14.91 -2.27 15.50
C VAL A 206 -16.03 -2.39 16.53
N GLU A 207 -17.17 -1.73 16.31
CA GLU A 207 -18.31 -1.76 17.23
C GLU A 207 -18.83 -3.17 17.46
N ARG A 208 -18.91 -3.99 16.41
CA ARG A 208 -19.46 -5.34 16.49
C ARG A 208 -18.47 -6.37 17.05
N VAL A 209 -17.19 -6.28 16.68
CA VAL A 209 -16.16 -7.25 17.08
C VAL A 209 -15.60 -6.92 18.47
N LEU A 210 -15.29 -5.65 18.72
CA LEU A 210 -14.58 -5.20 19.92
C LEU A 210 -15.49 -4.53 20.95
N ARG A 211 -16.75 -4.23 20.61
CA ARG A 211 -17.71 -3.55 21.50
C ARG A 211 -17.22 -2.16 21.94
N ILE A 212 -16.60 -1.45 20.99
CA ILE A 212 -16.10 -0.09 21.18
C ILE A 212 -16.95 0.82 20.30
N ASP A 213 -17.67 1.75 20.92
CA ASP A 213 -18.57 2.66 20.23
C ASP A 213 -17.81 3.85 19.63
N PHE A 214 -18.25 4.30 18.45
CA PHE A 214 -17.81 5.56 17.87
C PHE A 214 -18.84 6.66 18.10
N LYS A 215 -18.37 7.87 18.42
CA LYS A 215 -19.17 9.10 18.49
C LYS A 215 -18.51 10.14 17.62
N LEU A 216 -19.23 10.67 16.62
CA LEU A 216 -18.68 11.66 15.67
C LEU A 216 -17.35 11.19 15.04
N ASP A 217 -17.33 9.94 14.58
CA ASP A 217 -16.15 9.30 13.96
C ASP A 217 -14.91 9.15 14.87
N GLU A 218 -15.09 9.29 16.19
CA GLU A 218 -14.08 9.11 17.22
C GLU A 218 -14.43 7.99 18.20
N ALA A 219 -13.43 7.20 18.61
CA ALA A 219 -13.55 6.18 19.65
C ALA A 219 -12.65 6.51 20.85
N GLN A 220 -13.24 6.52 22.05
CA GLN A 220 -12.51 6.71 23.30
C GLN A 220 -11.90 5.38 23.76
N LEU A 221 -10.57 5.30 23.85
CA LEU A 221 -9.84 4.13 24.32
C LEU A 221 -9.01 4.48 25.55
N GLY A 222 -9.57 4.32 26.75
CA GLY A 222 -8.89 4.72 27.99
C GLY A 222 -8.66 6.23 28.01
N ASN A 223 -7.39 6.66 28.01
CA ASN A 223 -6.98 8.07 28.04
C ASN A 223 -6.72 8.69 26.65
N ARG A 224 -6.99 7.98 25.56
CA ARG A 224 -6.74 8.45 24.19
C ARG A 224 -7.99 8.36 23.33
N VAL A 225 -7.99 9.16 22.27
CA VAL A 225 -9.03 9.17 21.24
C VAL A 225 -8.44 8.65 19.95
N VAL A 226 -9.14 7.75 19.28
CA VAL A 226 -8.85 7.33 17.91
C VAL A 226 -9.85 8.00 17.00
N ARG A 227 -9.36 8.80 16.05
CA ARG A 227 -10.20 9.44 15.04
C ARG A 227 -10.13 8.70 13.72
N THR A 228 -11.28 8.58 13.07
CA THR A 228 -11.38 8.06 11.70
C THR A 228 -11.80 9.15 10.72
N ASP A 229 -11.34 9.07 9.47
CA ASP A 229 -11.74 10.02 8.43
C ASP A 229 -11.67 9.42 7.01
N ALA A 230 -12.33 10.08 6.07
CA ALA A 230 -12.30 9.74 4.64
C ALA A 230 -11.52 10.79 3.86
N LEU A 231 -10.35 10.40 3.37
CA LEU A 231 -9.40 11.25 2.66
C LEU A 231 -9.11 10.63 1.27
N PRO A 232 -9.84 11.03 0.21
CA PRO A 232 -9.59 10.50 -1.13
C PRO A 232 -8.18 10.90 -1.60
N MET A 233 -7.42 9.93 -2.09
CA MET A 233 -6.06 10.17 -2.56
C MET A 233 -6.10 10.68 -4.00
N GLY A 234 -5.43 11.80 -4.24
CA GLY A 234 -5.27 12.39 -5.57
C GLY A 234 -3.96 12.00 -6.24
N ILE A 235 -3.72 12.62 -7.40
CA ILE A 235 -2.45 12.57 -8.13
C ILE A 235 -1.78 13.95 -8.10
N ASN A 236 -0.49 14.03 -8.42
CA ASN A 236 0.14 15.30 -8.73
C ASN A 236 -0.38 15.82 -10.09
N TYR A 237 -1.50 16.55 -10.05
CA TYR A 237 -2.16 17.08 -11.25
C TYR A 237 -1.19 17.86 -12.16
N GLY A 238 -0.37 18.74 -11.58
CA GLY A 238 0.58 19.55 -12.35
C GLY A 238 1.61 18.72 -13.10
N LEU A 239 2.10 17.63 -12.52
CA LEU A 239 3.04 16.71 -13.18
C LEU A 239 2.43 16.09 -14.44
N TYR A 240 1.18 15.62 -14.37
CA TYR A 240 0.52 14.94 -15.49
C TYR A 240 -0.05 15.91 -16.52
N HIS A 241 -0.67 17.01 -16.08
CA HIS A 241 -1.23 18.04 -16.96
C HIS A 241 -0.14 18.62 -17.88
N ASN A 242 1.03 18.91 -17.31
CA ASN A 242 2.14 19.51 -18.05
C ASN A 242 3.01 18.48 -18.79
N ALA A 243 2.78 17.17 -18.62
CA ALA A 243 3.61 16.13 -19.21
C ALA A 243 3.65 16.22 -20.75
N SER A 244 2.52 16.57 -21.39
CA SER A 244 2.41 16.69 -22.86
C SER A 244 3.25 17.83 -23.47
N SER A 245 3.64 18.80 -22.66
CA SER A 245 4.52 19.91 -23.07
C SER A 245 5.98 19.51 -23.16
N ARG A 246 6.37 18.37 -22.57
CA ARG A 246 7.75 17.88 -22.60
C ARG A 246 8.13 17.42 -24.01
N PRO A 247 9.26 17.86 -24.58
CA PRO A 247 9.64 17.56 -25.96
C PRO A 247 9.70 16.06 -26.30
N GLU A 248 10.14 15.23 -25.35
CA GLU A 248 10.18 13.77 -25.47
C GLU A 248 8.78 13.15 -25.52
N VAL A 249 7.84 13.66 -24.72
CA VAL A 249 6.44 13.19 -24.72
C VAL A 249 5.74 13.61 -25.99
N ARG A 250 5.96 14.86 -26.46
CA ARG A 250 5.42 15.32 -27.74
C ARG A 250 5.91 14.48 -28.92
N ARG A 251 7.20 14.14 -28.95
CA ARG A 251 7.76 13.19 -29.94
C ARG A 251 7.14 11.80 -29.85
N ALA A 252 6.80 11.32 -28.66
CA ALA A 252 6.08 10.05 -28.49
C ALA A 252 4.65 10.15 -29.05
N ILE A 253 3.92 11.23 -28.72
CA ILE A 253 2.57 11.49 -29.24
C ILE A 253 2.56 11.52 -30.76
N ASP A 254 3.50 12.24 -31.40
CA ASP A 254 3.55 12.35 -32.86
C ASP A 254 3.86 10.99 -33.52
N ARG A 255 4.75 10.19 -32.92
CA ARG A 255 5.04 8.82 -33.39
C ARG A 255 3.83 7.92 -33.26
N THR A 256 3.15 7.92 -32.11
CA THR A 256 1.95 7.13 -31.86
C THR A 256 0.83 7.52 -32.83
N ARG A 257 0.61 8.83 -33.07
CA ARG A 257 -0.39 9.30 -34.04
C ARG A 257 -0.06 8.87 -35.47
N LYS A 258 1.20 8.94 -35.90
CA LYS A 258 1.62 8.46 -37.22
C LYS A 258 1.42 6.95 -37.37
N PHE A 259 1.74 6.17 -36.33
CA PHE A 259 1.62 4.71 -36.35
C PHE A 259 0.15 4.26 -36.44
N PHE A 260 -0.75 4.92 -35.71
CA PHE A 260 -2.17 4.55 -35.66
C PHE A 260 -3.06 5.31 -36.65
N GLY A 261 -2.56 6.34 -37.34
CA GLY A 261 -3.33 7.09 -38.34
C GLY A 261 -4.65 7.65 -37.79
N ASN A 262 -5.75 7.44 -38.52
CA ASN A 262 -7.08 7.95 -38.16
C ASN A 262 -7.89 7.01 -37.23
N HIS A 263 -7.27 5.94 -36.73
CA HIS A 263 -7.93 4.96 -35.88
C HIS A 263 -8.25 5.55 -34.49
N LYS A 264 -9.35 5.11 -33.89
CA LYS A 264 -9.66 5.43 -32.50
C LYS A 264 -8.90 4.46 -31.58
N LEU A 265 -8.23 5.01 -30.58
CA LEU A 265 -7.45 4.23 -29.63
C LEU A 265 -8.21 4.10 -28.32
N ILE A 266 -8.35 2.87 -27.84
CA ILE A 266 -8.86 2.56 -26.50
C ILE A 266 -7.69 2.00 -25.69
N LEU A 267 -7.35 2.70 -24.61
CA LEU A 267 -6.24 2.36 -23.74
C LEU A 267 -6.75 1.98 -22.34
N SER A 268 -6.31 0.82 -21.87
CA SER A 268 -6.48 0.35 -20.49
C SER A 268 -5.09 0.10 -19.90
N VAL A 269 -4.78 0.71 -18.76
CA VAL A 269 -3.51 0.52 -18.04
C VAL A 269 -3.82 0.06 -16.63
N ASP A 270 -3.52 -1.19 -16.33
CA ASP A 270 -3.90 -1.83 -15.08
C ASP A 270 -2.86 -2.89 -14.69
N ARG A 271 -2.66 -3.09 -13.39
CA ARG A 271 -1.99 -4.33 -12.94
C ARG A 271 -2.83 -5.53 -13.35
N LEU A 272 -2.19 -6.65 -13.71
CA LEU A 272 -2.89 -7.90 -14.02
C LEU A 272 -3.49 -8.51 -12.74
N ASP A 273 -4.66 -8.01 -12.34
CA ASP A 273 -5.34 -8.36 -11.10
C ASP A 273 -6.85 -8.52 -11.35
N TYR A 274 -7.47 -9.51 -10.72
CA TYR A 274 -8.88 -9.84 -10.93
C TYR A 274 -9.84 -8.72 -10.51
N SER A 275 -9.43 -7.84 -9.59
CA SER A 275 -10.21 -6.66 -9.19
C SER A 275 -10.38 -5.61 -10.31
N LYS A 276 -9.61 -5.72 -11.40
CA LYS A 276 -9.58 -4.72 -12.47
C LYS A 276 -10.59 -4.95 -13.57
N GLY A 277 -11.29 -6.09 -13.58
CA GLY A 277 -12.32 -6.38 -14.56
C GLY A 277 -11.79 -6.41 -16.01
N ILE A 278 -10.50 -6.73 -16.20
CA ILE A 278 -9.84 -6.73 -17.52
C ILE A 278 -10.58 -7.64 -18.51
N LEU A 279 -11.02 -8.82 -18.06
CA LEU A 279 -11.81 -9.74 -18.88
C LEU A 279 -13.17 -9.16 -19.31
N HIS A 280 -13.82 -8.36 -18.46
CA HIS A 280 -15.08 -7.69 -18.81
C HIS A 280 -14.86 -6.61 -19.87
N ARG A 281 -13.76 -5.85 -19.77
CA ARG A 281 -13.38 -4.85 -20.79
C ARG A 281 -13.00 -5.50 -22.12
N LEU A 282 -12.26 -6.62 -22.07
CA LEU A 282 -11.98 -7.44 -23.25
C LEU A 282 -13.27 -7.97 -23.89
N PHE A 283 -14.20 -8.50 -23.08
CA PHE A 283 -15.47 -8.97 -23.61
C PHE A 283 -16.28 -7.85 -24.28
N LEU A 284 -16.33 -6.67 -23.65
CA LEU A 284 -16.99 -5.49 -24.21
C LEU A 284 -16.37 -5.04 -25.53
N SER A 285 -15.06 -5.23 -25.73
CA SER A 285 -14.39 -4.90 -26.99
C SER A 285 -14.95 -5.68 -28.19
N PHE A 286 -15.47 -6.90 -27.98
CA PHE A 286 -16.13 -7.69 -29.02
C PHE A 286 -17.56 -7.24 -29.33
N LEU A 287 -18.19 -6.43 -28.47
CA LEU A 287 -19.55 -5.93 -28.64
C LEU A 287 -19.62 -4.57 -29.34
N ILE A 288 -18.48 -3.90 -29.54
CA ILE A 288 -18.43 -2.65 -30.29
C ILE A 288 -18.70 -2.98 -31.77
N PRO A 289 -19.80 -2.47 -32.37
CA PRO A 289 -20.07 -2.72 -33.77
C PRO A 289 -18.89 -2.20 -34.59
N LEU A 290 -18.38 -3.04 -35.49
CA LEU A 290 -17.44 -2.66 -36.53
C LEU A 290 -18.18 -1.76 -37.54
N ASN A 291 -18.54 -0.54 -37.14
CA ASN A 291 -18.81 0.54 -38.08
C ASN A 291 -17.46 1.07 -38.60
N ASP A 292 -17.50 1.95 -39.61
CA ASP A 292 -16.33 2.45 -40.38
C ASP A 292 -15.15 3.04 -39.56
N ASP A 293 -15.29 3.17 -38.23
CA ASP A 293 -14.20 3.48 -37.31
C ASP A 293 -13.49 2.20 -36.82
N ILE A 294 -12.23 2.01 -37.23
CA ILE A 294 -11.41 0.92 -36.70
C ILE A 294 -10.89 1.32 -35.31
N PHE A 295 -11.27 0.55 -34.29
CA PHE A 295 -10.80 0.68 -32.91
C PHE A 295 -9.62 -0.24 -32.64
N LEU A 296 -8.57 0.27 -32.00
CA LEU A 296 -7.44 -0.53 -31.54
C LEU A 296 -7.38 -0.53 -30.01
N PHE A 297 -7.38 -1.73 -29.44
CA PHE A 297 -7.37 -1.95 -27.99
C PHE A 297 -5.95 -2.25 -27.50
N PHE A 298 -5.49 -1.46 -26.53
CA PHE A 298 -4.21 -1.68 -25.86
C PHE A 298 -4.45 -1.94 -24.38
N PHE A 299 -3.96 -3.08 -23.92
CA PHE A 299 -3.89 -3.44 -22.51
C PHE A 299 -2.43 -3.39 -22.08
N ILE A 300 -2.08 -2.43 -21.23
CA ILE A 300 -0.75 -2.32 -20.65
C ILE A 300 -0.83 -2.85 -19.22
N PHE A 301 -0.04 -3.89 -18.95
CA PHE A 301 0.12 -4.43 -17.60
C PHE A 301 1.28 -3.72 -16.92
N ALA A 302 1.01 -3.11 -15.76
CA ALA A 302 1.97 -2.40 -14.92
C ALA A 302 2.17 -3.11 -13.58
#